data_AF-A0A938KKP8-F1
#
_entry.id   AF-A0A938KKP8-F1
#
_cell.length_a   1.000
_cell.length_b   1.000
_cell.length_c   1.000
_cell.angle_alpha   90.00
_cell.angle_beta   90.00
_cell.angle_gamma   90.00
#
_symmetry.space_group_name_H-M   'P 1'
#
loop_
_entity.id
_entity.type
_entity.pdbx_description
1 polymer ?
#
loop_
_entity_poly.entity_id
_entity_poly.type
_entity_poly.pdbx_seq_one_letter_code
_entity_poly.pdbx_strand_id
1 'polypeptide(L)'
;MIPQKTRIALQARVRFAGGIARRHFFVAHLWLTRRATHRAHVKTETYGPQSYGLKFRLADPSDIDSDLRALMAEAYRVGCQEHLTR
;
A
#
# COMPACT_ATOMS: atom_id res chain seq x y z
N MET A 1 -15.16 4.07 16.50
CA MET A 1 -13.80 4.29 15.95
C MET A 1 -12.86 3.25 16.58
N ILE A 2 -12.31 2.31 15.81
CA ILE A 2 -11.39 1.31 16.38
C ILE A 2 -10.03 1.99 16.60
N PRO A 3 -9.48 2.01 17.83
CA PRO A 3 -8.18 2.64 18.10
C PRO A 3 -7.07 1.92 17.34
N GLN A 4 -6.39 2.63 16.45
CA GLN A 4 -5.27 2.12 15.67
C GLN A 4 -3.94 2.50 16.34
N LYS A 5 -3.69 1.97 17.55
CA LYS A 5 -2.42 2.23 18.22
C LYS A 5 -1.28 1.75 17.31
N THR A 6 -0.37 2.65 16.95
CA THR A 6 0.79 2.44 16.06
C THR A 6 0.55 2.19 14.55
N ARG A 7 -0.68 2.29 14.02
CA ARG A 7 -0.92 2.16 12.57
C ARG A 7 -1.28 3.51 11.94
N ILE A 8 -0.60 3.82 10.83
CA ILE A 8 -0.97 4.90 9.92
C ILE A 8 -1.88 4.30 8.86
N ALA A 9 -3.02 4.93 8.62
CA ALA A 9 -3.91 4.57 7.52
C ALA A 9 -4.14 5.79 6.64
N LEU A 10 -3.95 5.62 5.34
CA LEU A 10 -4.24 6.60 4.31
C LEU A 10 -5.56 6.20 3.63
N GLN A 11 -6.46 7.18 3.55
CA GLN A 11 -7.77 6.99 2.95
C GLN A 11 -8.09 8.16 2.03
N ALA A 12 -8.68 7.85 0.88
CA ALA A 12 -9.35 8.82 0.02
C ALA A 12 -10.87 8.57 0.16
N ARG A 13 -11.54 7.99 -0.86
CA ARG A 13 -12.91 7.45 -0.68
C ARG A 13 -12.92 6.16 0.15
N VAL A 14 -11.89 5.34 -0.03
CA VAL A 14 -11.64 4.11 0.73
C VAL A 14 -10.20 4.08 1.25
N ARG A 15 -9.93 3.22 2.24
CA ARG A 15 -8.56 2.97 2.71
C ARG A 15 -7.80 2.21 1.63
N PHE A 16 -6.69 2.79 1.17
CA PHE A 16 -5.90 2.22 0.08
C PHE A 16 -4.45 2.00 0.46
N ALA A 17 -3.97 2.64 1.52
CA ALA A 17 -2.61 2.49 1.96
C ALA A 17 -2.51 2.66 3.47
N GLY A 18 -1.37 2.28 4.01
CA GLY A 18 -1.03 2.57 5.38
C GLY A 18 0.24 1.86 5.79
N GLY A 19 0.55 1.89 7.07
CA GLY A 19 1.71 1.19 7.56
C GLY A 19 1.89 1.26 9.06
N ILE A 20 2.96 0.63 9.50
CA ILE A 20 3.31 0.49 10.91
C ILE A 20 4.77 0.85 11.05
N ALA A 21 5.04 1.87 11.86
CA ALA A 21 6.40 2.19 12.26
C ALA A 21 6.92 1.11 13.23
N ARG A 22 8.07 0.53 12.91
CA ARG A 22 8.86 -0.31 13.80
C ARG A 22 10.16 0.43 14.13
N ARG A 23 10.89 -0.06 15.12
CA ARG A 23 12.11 0.60 15.63
C ARG A 23 13.16 0.93 14.56
N HIS A 24 13.28 0.08 13.53
CA HIS A 24 14.33 0.17 12.50
C HIS A 24 13.82 0.12 11.06
N PHE A 25 12.50 0.05 10.87
CA PHE A 25 11.89 -0.06 9.54
C PHE A 25 10.43 0.33 9.60
N PHE A 26 9.87 0.66 8.45
CA PHE A 26 8.47 0.91 8.25
C PHE A 26 7.86 -0.22 7.42
N VAL A 27 6.76 -0.79 7.91
CA VAL A 27 5.98 -1.76 7.12
C VAL A 27 4.86 -1.02 6.44
N ALA A 28 4.97 -0.78 5.14
CA ALA A 28 3.91 -0.19 4.34
C ALA A 28 3.01 -1.27 3.74
N HIS A 29 1.76 -0.92 3.47
CA HIS A 29 0.88 -1.70 2.61
C HIS A 29 0.16 -0.79 1.62
N LEU A 30 -0.06 -1.31 0.41
CA LEU A 30 -0.81 -0.68 -0.67
C LEU A 30 -1.87 -1.63 -1.18
N TRP A 31 -3.06 -1.11 -1.45
CA TRP A 31 -4.13 -1.83 -2.13
C TRP A 31 -4.10 -1.52 -3.63
N LEU A 32 -3.93 -2.57 -4.44
CA LEU A 32 -3.92 -2.51 -5.89
C LEU A 32 -4.97 -3.47 -6.47
N THR A 33 -5.40 -3.17 -7.69
CA THR A 33 -6.34 -4.02 -8.45
C THR A 33 -5.66 -5.11 -9.28
N ARG A 34 -4.32 -5.07 -9.35
CA ARG A 34 -3.48 -6.07 -10.02
C ARG A 34 -2.36 -6.53 -9.11
N ARG A 35 -1.74 -7.64 -9.48
CA ARG A 35 -0.44 -8.04 -8.92
C ARG A 35 0.64 -7.10 -9.43
N ALA A 36 1.51 -6.69 -8.52
CA ALA A 36 2.75 -5.98 -8.84
C ALA A 36 3.89 -6.58 -8.02
N THR A 37 5.11 -6.40 -8.51
CA THR A 37 6.35 -6.79 -7.83
C THR A 37 7.20 -5.55 -7.62
N HIS A 38 8.00 -5.58 -6.55
CA HIS A 38 8.94 -4.51 -6.20
C HIS A 38 10.08 -5.11 -5.40
N ARG A 39 11.28 -4.51 -5.43
CA ARG A 39 12.44 -5.06 -4.69
C ARG A 39 12.21 -5.12 -3.17
N ALA A 40 11.51 -4.14 -2.61
CA ALA A 40 11.17 -4.07 -1.18
C ALA A 40 9.89 -4.84 -0.81
N HIS A 41 9.34 -5.61 -1.76
CA HIS A 41 8.14 -6.41 -1.56
C HIS A 41 8.42 -7.57 -0.61
N VAL A 42 7.53 -7.75 0.37
CA VAL A 42 7.64 -8.81 1.38
C VAL A 42 6.50 -9.81 1.27
N LYS A 43 5.30 -9.34 0.94
CA LYS A 43 4.11 -10.18 0.92
C LYS A 43 3.03 -9.58 0.04
N THR A 44 2.31 -10.43 -0.70
CA THR A 44 1.04 -10.07 -1.32
C THR A 44 -0.08 -10.83 -0.62
N GLU A 45 -1.12 -10.12 -0.20
CA GLU A 45 -2.37 -10.69 0.27
C GLU A 45 -3.42 -10.52 -0.83
N THR A 46 -4.17 -11.57 -1.14
CA THR A 46 -5.24 -11.53 -2.15
C THR A 46 -6.57 -11.60 -1.42
N TYR A 47 -7.40 -10.55 -1.55
CA TYR A 47 -8.72 -10.47 -0.91
C TYR A 47 -9.86 -10.74 -1.89
N GLY A 48 -9.56 -10.86 -3.18
CA GLY A 48 -10.52 -11.15 -4.25
C GLY A 48 -9.86 -11.12 -5.63
N PRO A 49 -10.64 -11.32 -6.72
CA PRO A 49 -10.12 -11.44 -8.08
C PRO A 49 -9.31 -10.22 -8.56
N GLN A 50 -9.64 -9.03 -8.05
CA GLN A 50 -9.01 -7.75 -8.39
C GLN A 50 -8.63 -6.97 -7.13
N SER A 51 -8.25 -7.66 -6.05
CA SER A 51 -7.93 -7.01 -4.79
C SER A 51 -6.68 -7.60 -4.17
N TYR A 52 -5.59 -6.84 -4.26
CA TYR A 52 -4.27 -7.25 -3.81
C TYR A 52 -3.71 -6.24 -2.81
N GLY A 53 -3.44 -6.69 -1.59
CA GLY A 53 -2.70 -5.93 -0.58
C GLY A 53 -1.22 -6.26 -0.67
N LEU A 54 -0.41 -5.37 -1.22
CA LEU A 54 1.04 -5.53 -1.26
C LEU A 54 1.66 -4.93 0.00
N LYS A 55 2.52 -5.68 0.68
CA LYS A 55 3.28 -5.24 1.85
C LYS A 55 4.74 -5.04 1.48
N PHE A 56 5.29 -3.92 1.94
CA PHE A 56 6.67 -3.52 1.72
C PHE A 56 7.36 -3.29 3.06
N ARG A 57 8.64 -3.63 3.15
CA ARG A 57 9.49 -3.27 4.28
C ARG A 57 10.47 -2.21 3.81
N LEU A 58 10.35 -1.01 4.37
CA LEU A 58 11.19 0.14 4.04
C LEU A 58 12.11 0.39 5.24
N ALA A 59 13.40 0.12 5.09
CA ALA A 59 14.40 0.38 6.11
C ALA A 59 15.09 1.74 5.88
N ASP A 60 15.15 2.19 4.64
CA ASP A 60 15.80 3.44 4.23
C ASP A 60 14.88 4.29 3.34
N PRO A 61 14.95 5.63 3.40
CA PRO A 61 14.18 6.49 2.49
C PRO A 61 14.40 6.18 1.00
N SER A 62 15.58 5.69 0.61
CA SER A 62 15.89 5.26 -0.76
C SER A 62 15.13 4.02 -1.22
N ASP A 63 14.48 3.28 -0.31
CA ASP A 63 13.56 2.20 -0.67
C ASP A 63 12.29 2.73 -1.38
N ILE A 64 12.02 4.04 -1.27
CA ILE A 64 10.95 4.75 -1.99
C ILE A 64 11.49 5.32 -3.31
N ASP A 65 11.80 4.39 -4.22
CA ASP A 65 12.22 4.67 -5.58
C ASP A 65 11.05 5.04 -6.51
N SER A 66 11.35 5.26 -7.79
CA SER A 66 10.37 5.59 -8.82
C SER A 66 9.28 4.53 -8.98
N ASP A 67 9.62 3.26 -8.81
CA ASP A 67 8.71 2.15 -9.03
C ASP A 67 7.72 2.06 -7.88
N LEU A 68 8.20 2.18 -6.63
CA LEU A 68 7.30 2.25 -5.49
C LEU A 68 6.39 3.48 -5.55
N ARG A 69 6.90 4.64 -6.00
CA ARG A 69 6.10 5.86 -6.19
C ARG A 69 4.99 5.65 -7.21
N ALA A 70 5.26 4.97 -8.33
CA ALA A 70 4.26 4.64 -9.32
C ALA A 70 3.15 3.75 -8.73
N LEU A 71 3.53 2.75 -7.91
CA LEU A 71 2.57 1.90 -7.20
C LEU A 71 1.74 2.68 -6.16
N MET A 72 2.35 3.63 -5.45
CA MET A 72 1.64 4.51 -4.51
C MET A 72 0.60 5.37 -5.23
N ALA A 73 0.95 5.94 -6.40
CA ALA A 73 0.03 6.70 -7.23
C ALA A 73 -1.12 5.82 -7.76
N GLU A 74 -0.82 4.59 -8.16
CA GLU A 74 -1.84 3.62 -8.56
C GLU A 74 -2.80 3.28 -7.41
N ALA A 75 -2.26 3.00 -6.22
CA ALA A 75 -3.06 2.72 -5.03
C ALA A 75 -3.94 3.91 -4.64
N TYR A 76 -3.44 5.14 -4.80
CA TYR A 76 -4.23 6.35 -4.59
C TYR A 76 -5.45 6.41 -5.52
N ARG A 77 -5.27 6.17 -6.83
CA ARG A 77 -6.39 6.09 -7.79
C ARG A 77 -7.37 4.97 -7.45
N VAL A 78 -6.87 3.83 -6.95
CA VAL A 78 -7.74 2.77 -6.42
C VAL A 78 -8.55 3.28 -5.23
N GLY A 79 -7.92 4.01 -4.31
CA GLY A 79 -8.55 4.68 -3.17
C GLY A 79 -9.58 5.74 -3.55
N CYS A 80 -9.41 6.41 -4.69
CA CYS A 80 -10.39 7.32 -5.28
C CYS A 80 -11.54 6.58 -6.02
N GLN A 81 -11.42 5.27 -6.16
CA GLN A 81 -12.32 4.40 -6.93
C GLN A 81 -12.39 4.72 -8.43
N GLU A 82 -11.36 5.35 -8.98
CA GLU A 82 -11.28 5.67 -10.42
C GLU A 82 -11.22 4.42 -11.31
N HIS A 83 -10.85 3.28 -10.72
CA HIS A 83 -10.85 1.99 -11.39
C HIS A 83 -12.25 1.39 -11.60
N LEU A 84 -13.28 1.86 -10.88
CA LEU A 84 -14.66 1.35 -11.03
C LEU A 84 -15.39 1.95 -12.24
N THR A 85 -14.86 3.04 -12.78
CA THR A 85 -15.41 3.75 -13.95
C THR A 85 -14.80 3.30 -15.28
N ARG A 86 -13.96 2.25 -15.26
CA ARG A 86 -13.25 1.75 -16.43
C ARG A 86 -13.69 0.35 -16.81
#